data_AF-A0A437MVV4-F1
#
_entry.id   AF-A0A437MVV4-F1
#
_cell.length_a   1.000
_cell.length_b   1.000
_cell.length_c   1.000
_cell.angle_alpha   90.00
_cell.angle_beta   90.00
_cell.angle_gamma   90.00
#
_symmetry.space_group_name_H-M   'P 1'
#
loop_
_entity.id
_entity.type
_entity.pdbx_description
1 polymer ?
#
loop_
_entity_poly.entity_id
_entity_poly.type
_entity_poly.pdbx_seq_one_letter_code
_entity_poly.pdbx_strand_id
1 'polypeptide(L)'
;MRNVNLWLAALTMLILAESACKKGGSSKPDPNKNEDVQPLAHFTWTGTQRVNAEITFANSSQYADSYKWNFGNGETSTQQIPGKVKYAQEGVYDVVLTAIKGELKSVYKQTLAIATDNKPLAHFSFTYKDNQTYAPAVVQFNNESVNGLQYEWEINGNIYHEPNPKVTFNQPGDYAVILTAINGDQQTVFTDTVNITANNNPVAKFALPYHPFPYTVNEPIQLVNLSKNADSWLWTFGTDGPPASTDEHPEVKFSKPGTYTIQLIAKKGTLQSAPRSINLKINP
;
A
#
# COMPACT_ATOMS: atom_id res chain seq x y z
N MET A 1 -15.85 -29.80 -4.97
CA MET A 1 -14.48 -30.35 -4.75
C MET A 1 -13.52 -29.79 -5.79
N ARG A 2 -12.81 -28.72 -5.43
CA ARG A 2 -11.35 -28.53 -5.61
C ARG A 2 -11.04 -27.09 -5.19
N ASN A 3 -10.37 -27.00 -4.04
CA ASN A 3 -9.90 -25.78 -3.42
C ASN A 3 -8.88 -25.08 -4.33
N VAL A 4 -9.05 -23.78 -4.53
CA VAL A 4 -8.02 -22.92 -5.11
C VAL A 4 -7.57 -21.98 -3.99
N ASN A 5 -6.38 -22.24 -3.46
CA ASN A 5 -5.68 -21.37 -2.53
C ASN A 5 -5.21 -20.13 -3.28
N LEU A 6 -5.83 -18.98 -3.03
CA LEU A 6 -5.30 -17.68 -3.42
C LEU A 6 -4.24 -17.25 -2.39
N TRP A 7 -2.99 -17.18 -2.83
CA TRP A 7 -1.93 -16.51 -2.10
C TRP A 7 -1.98 -15.02 -2.42
N LEU A 8 -2.28 -14.23 -1.39
CA LEU A 8 -2.31 -12.77 -1.42
C LEU A 8 -0.86 -12.25 -1.31
N ALA A 9 -0.32 -11.65 -2.37
CA ALA A 9 0.95 -10.92 -2.31
C ALA A 9 0.67 -9.43 -2.13
N ALA A 10 0.39 -9.00 -0.90
CA ALA A 10 0.37 -7.59 -0.52
C ALA A 10 1.68 -7.27 0.21
N LEU A 11 2.62 -6.61 -0.49
CA LEU A 11 3.84 -6.11 0.11
C LEU A 11 3.57 -4.71 0.70
N THR A 12 3.07 -4.68 1.93
CA THR A 12 3.10 -3.49 2.79
C THR A 12 3.58 -3.92 4.17
N MET A 13 4.86 -3.69 4.49
CA MET A 13 5.33 -3.75 5.88
C MET A 13 4.90 -2.46 6.59
N LEU A 14 3.76 -2.54 7.27
CA LEU A 14 3.40 -1.65 8.36
C LEU A 14 3.98 -2.28 9.63
N ILE A 15 4.90 -1.59 10.31
CA ILE A 15 5.45 -2.03 11.59
C ILE A 15 4.35 -1.85 12.65
N LEU A 16 3.65 -2.92 13.00
CA LEU A 16 2.84 -3.01 14.21
C LEU A 16 3.69 -3.68 15.30
N ALA A 17 4.17 -2.89 16.25
CA ALA A 17 4.72 -3.41 17.49
C ALA A 17 3.55 -3.77 18.41
N GLU A 18 3.23 -5.06 18.54
CA GLU A 18 2.38 -5.55 19.62
C GLU A 18 3.27 -6.08 20.76
N SER A 19 3.28 -5.35 21.88
CA SER A 19 3.89 -5.79 23.13
C SER A 19 3.08 -6.94 23.74
N ALA A 20 3.49 -8.18 23.47
CA ALA A 20 3.02 -9.33 24.23
C ALA A 20 3.80 -9.46 25.54
N CYS A 21 3.18 -9.05 26.65
CA CYS A 21 3.71 -9.29 27.99
C CYS A 21 3.58 -10.78 28.34
N LYS A 22 4.69 -11.54 28.35
CA LYS A 22 4.77 -12.85 29.02
C LYS A 22 5.71 -12.76 30.22
N LYS A 23 5.15 -13.09 31.38
CA LYS A 23 5.83 -13.15 32.69
C LYS A 23 6.88 -14.26 32.72
N GLY A 24 8.09 -13.91 33.17
CA GLY A 24 8.81 -14.63 34.22
C GLY A 24 9.81 -15.71 33.80
N GLY A 25 11.06 -15.30 33.60
CA GLY A 25 12.27 -16.12 33.70
C GLY A 25 13.47 -15.18 33.88
N SER A 26 13.94 -15.00 35.12
CA SER A 26 14.93 -14.01 35.49
C SER A 26 16.35 -14.41 35.08
N SER A 27 16.73 -14.16 33.83
CA SER A 27 18.12 -13.87 33.48
C SER A 27 18.27 -12.35 33.38
N LYS A 28 19.21 -11.79 34.15
CA LYS A 28 19.58 -10.38 34.12
C LYS A 28 19.89 -10.01 32.65
N PRO A 29 19.25 -8.98 32.07
CA PRO A 29 19.57 -8.56 30.70
C PRO A 29 21.05 -8.16 30.66
N ASP A 30 21.80 -8.79 29.74
CA ASP A 30 23.20 -8.47 29.50
C ASP A 30 23.26 -7.06 28.86
N PRO A 31 23.86 -6.07 29.53
CA PRO A 31 23.91 -4.69 29.03
C PRO A 31 24.71 -4.52 27.72
N ASN A 32 25.45 -5.56 27.27
CA ASN A 32 26.17 -5.56 26.00
C ASN A 32 25.44 -6.27 24.85
N LYS A 33 24.26 -6.85 25.10
CA LYS A 33 23.51 -7.59 24.09
C LYS A 33 22.38 -6.71 23.55
N ASN A 34 22.63 -6.10 22.41
CA ASN A 34 21.65 -5.28 21.70
C ASN A 34 20.58 -6.19 21.05
N GLU A 35 19.72 -6.81 21.88
CA GLU A 35 18.80 -7.89 21.49
C GLU A 35 17.57 -7.43 20.69
N ASP A 36 17.33 -6.12 20.52
CA ASP A 36 16.06 -5.62 19.95
C ASP A 36 16.20 -4.84 18.63
N VAL A 37 17.35 -4.92 17.95
CA VAL A 37 17.48 -4.31 16.61
C VAL A 37 16.94 -5.28 15.57
N GLN A 38 15.78 -4.94 14.98
CA GLN A 38 15.19 -5.64 13.85
C GLN A 38 16.18 -5.71 12.67
N PRO A 39 16.47 -6.91 12.12
CA PRO A 39 17.31 -7.02 10.94
C PRO A 39 16.66 -6.32 9.74
N LEU A 40 17.49 -5.80 8.84
CA LEU A 40 17.05 -5.23 7.56
C LEU A 40 17.64 -6.06 6.44
N ALA A 41 16.84 -6.97 5.86
CA ALA A 41 17.27 -7.76 4.73
C ALA A 41 17.38 -6.89 3.47
N HIS A 42 18.48 -7.04 2.73
CA HIS A 42 18.64 -6.43 1.41
C HIS A 42 19.73 -7.17 0.62
N PHE A 43 19.54 -7.26 -0.69
CA PHE A 43 20.59 -7.73 -1.60
C PHE A 43 20.52 -7.01 -2.94
N THR A 44 21.61 -7.10 -3.69
CA THR A 44 21.68 -6.77 -5.11
C THR A 44 22.22 -7.98 -5.88
N TRP A 45 22.11 -7.94 -7.20
CA TRP A 45 22.70 -8.96 -8.07
C TRP A 45 23.27 -8.34 -9.33
N THR A 46 24.20 -9.05 -9.94
CA THR A 46 24.79 -8.71 -11.24
C THR A 46 24.96 -9.97 -12.08
N GLY A 47 24.99 -9.80 -13.40
CA GLY A 47 25.15 -10.90 -14.35
C GLY A 47 24.18 -10.79 -15.50
N THR A 48 24.46 -11.53 -16.57
CA THR A 48 23.58 -11.57 -17.74
C THR A 48 22.36 -12.44 -17.43
N GLN A 49 21.16 -11.92 -17.67
CA GLN A 49 19.87 -12.60 -17.45
C GLN A 49 19.57 -13.66 -18.51
N ARG A 50 20.52 -14.58 -18.71
CA ARG A 50 20.50 -15.60 -19.75
C ARG A 50 20.58 -16.99 -19.12
N VAL A 51 19.89 -17.95 -19.73
CA VAL A 51 20.03 -19.36 -19.37
C VAL A 51 21.50 -19.77 -19.29
N ASN A 52 21.86 -20.46 -18.21
CA ASN A 52 23.21 -20.93 -17.83
C ASN A 52 24.27 -19.86 -17.57
N ALA A 53 23.94 -18.56 -17.65
CA ALA A 53 24.84 -17.50 -17.20
C ALA A 53 24.96 -17.48 -15.67
N GLU A 54 26.10 -16.99 -15.19
CA GLU A 54 26.35 -16.84 -13.75
C GLU A 54 25.78 -15.51 -13.25
N ILE A 55 24.88 -15.61 -12.27
CA ILE A 55 24.36 -14.47 -11.51
C ILE A 55 25.08 -14.42 -10.17
N THR A 56 25.65 -13.26 -9.84
CA THR A 56 26.33 -13.01 -8.57
C THR A 56 25.41 -12.23 -7.66
N PHE A 57 25.15 -12.76 -6.46
CA PHE A 57 24.34 -12.07 -5.44
C PHE A 57 25.23 -11.44 -4.38
N ALA A 58 24.96 -10.18 -4.06
CA ALA A 58 25.65 -9.42 -3.01
C ALA A 58 24.68 -9.09 -1.88
N ASN A 59 25.02 -9.54 -0.67
CA ASN A 59 24.26 -9.23 0.53
C ASN A 59 24.62 -7.85 1.05
N SER A 60 23.62 -7.00 1.27
CA SER A 60 23.78 -5.69 1.91
C SER A 60 22.84 -5.53 3.09
N SER A 61 22.43 -6.65 3.71
CA SER A 61 21.59 -6.66 4.89
C SER A 61 22.30 -6.05 6.09
N GLN A 62 21.52 -5.49 7.02
CA GLN A 62 22.02 -4.90 8.25
C GLN A 62 21.45 -5.61 9.48
N TYR A 63 22.23 -5.62 10.56
CA TYR A 63 21.82 -6.10 11.89
C TYR A 63 21.37 -7.57 11.93
N ALA A 64 21.95 -8.44 11.11
CA ALA A 64 21.65 -9.87 11.10
C ALA A 64 22.88 -10.72 11.45
N ASP A 65 22.65 -11.82 12.16
CA ASP A 65 23.68 -12.79 12.55
C ASP A 65 23.82 -13.93 11.53
N SER A 66 22.73 -14.23 10.83
CA SER A 66 22.69 -15.30 9.83
C SER A 66 21.71 -15.02 8.70
N TYR A 67 21.85 -15.79 7.62
CA TYR A 67 21.14 -15.57 6.36
C TYR A 67 20.59 -16.89 5.83
N LYS A 68 19.45 -16.80 5.14
CA LYS A 68 18.89 -17.89 4.35
C LYS A 68 18.47 -17.36 2.99
N TRP A 69 19.04 -17.94 1.95
CA TRP A 69 18.74 -17.67 0.55
C TRP A 69 17.85 -18.76 -0.02
N ASN A 70 16.90 -18.35 -0.84
CA ASN A 70 16.21 -19.19 -1.81
C ASN A 70 16.32 -18.48 -3.16
N PHE A 71 16.94 -19.12 -4.15
CA PHE A 71 17.16 -18.50 -5.46
C PHE A 71 15.97 -18.72 -6.43
N GLY A 72 14.89 -19.35 -5.98
CA GLY A 72 13.69 -19.60 -6.79
C GLY A 72 13.83 -20.76 -7.79
N ASN A 73 15.05 -21.18 -8.11
CA ASN A 73 15.36 -22.34 -8.97
C ASN A 73 15.44 -23.68 -8.18
N GLY A 74 15.09 -23.68 -6.89
CA GLY A 74 15.24 -24.83 -6.00
C GLY A 74 16.56 -24.88 -5.23
N GLU A 75 17.55 -24.07 -5.60
CA GLU A 75 18.80 -23.92 -4.85
C GLU A 75 18.63 -22.97 -3.66
N THR A 76 19.42 -23.22 -2.61
CA THR A 76 19.41 -22.42 -1.37
C THR A 76 20.83 -22.22 -0.87
N SER A 77 21.04 -21.23 0.00
CA SER A 77 22.32 -21.00 0.67
C SER A 77 22.10 -20.40 2.06
N THR A 78 23.06 -20.62 2.97
CA THR A 78 23.10 -19.95 4.28
C THR A 78 24.32 -19.05 4.45
N GLN A 79 25.14 -18.91 3.39
CA GLN A 79 26.32 -18.06 3.42
C GLN A 79 25.91 -16.59 3.40
N GLN A 80 26.70 -15.75 4.08
CA GLN A 80 26.52 -14.31 4.02
C GLN A 80 26.66 -13.79 2.58
N ILE A 81 27.64 -14.31 1.82
CA ILE A 81 27.82 -14.07 0.40
C ILE A 81 27.69 -15.42 -0.30
N PRO A 82 26.60 -15.71 -1.01
CA PRO A 82 26.32 -17.05 -1.54
C PRO A 82 27.12 -17.43 -2.79
N GLY A 83 27.92 -16.51 -3.34
CA GLY A 83 28.69 -16.74 -4.56
C GLY A 83 27.85 -16.58 -5.83
N LYS A 84 28.10 -17.46 -6.81
CA LYS A 84 27.47 -17.42 -8.13
C LYS A 84 26.44 -18.54 -8.27
N VAL A 85 25.29 -18.22 -8.86
CA VAL A 85 24.18 -19.13 -9.11
C VAL A 85 23.90 -19.19 -10.61
N LYS A 86 23.49 -20.36 -11.12
CA LYS A 86 23.10 -20.55 -12.52
C LYS A 86 21.63 -20.96 -12.63
N TYR A 87 20.99 -20.52 -13.69
CA TYR A 87 19.60 -20.84 -13.99
C TYR A 87 19.55 -21.65 -15.29
N ALA A 88 19.22 -22.93 -15.20
CA ALA A 88 19.28 -23.86 -16.33
C ALA A 88 18.09 -23.73 -17.30
N GLN A 89 17.04 -23.03 -16.90
CA GLN A 89 15.82 -22.84 -17.67
C GLN A 89 15.48 -21.35 -17.75
N GLU A 90 14.73 -20.98 -18.79
CA GLU A 90 14.12 -19.65 -18.85
C GLU A 90 12.97 -19.57 -17.84
N GLY A 91 12.70 -18.37 -17.33
CA GLY A 91 11.63 -18.16 -16.37
C GLY A 91 11.86 -16.92 -15.51
N VAL A 92 10.88 -16.64 -14.67
CA VAL A 92 10.95 -15.59 -13.67
C VAL A 92 11.10 -16.25 -12.31
N TYR A 93 12.18 -15.92 -11.62
CA TYR A 93 12.56 -16.53 -10.35
C TYR A 93 12.40 -15.54 -9.21
N ASP A 94 11.70 -15.97 -8.17
CA ASP A 94 11.59 -15.23 -6.92
C ASP A 94 12.80 -15.50 -6.04
N VAL A 95 13.75 -14.56 -6.02
CA VAL A 95 14.93 -14.64 -5.17
C VAL A 95 14.61 -14.02 -3.81
N VAL A 96 14.77 -14.80 -2.75
CA VAL A 96 14.40 -14.42 -1.38
C VAL A 96 15.62 -14.52 -0.47
N LEU A 97 15.95 -13.43 0.21
CA LEU A 97 16.88 -13.39 1.33
C LEU A 97 16.10 -13.20 2.63
N THR A 98 16.29 -14.11 3.58
CA THR A 98 15.88 -13.94 4.97
C THR A 98 17.10 -13.63 5.82
N ALA A 99 17.14 -12.44 6.41
CA ALA A 99 18.15 -12.02 7.39
C ALA A 99 17.61 -12.27 8.81
N ILE A 100 18.41 -12.93 9.66
CA ILE A 100 17.96 -13.48 10.95
C ILE A 100 18.84 -12.96 12.08
N LYS A 101 18.22 -12.50 13.17
CA LYS A 101 18.87 -12.13 14.42
C LYS A 101 18.10 -12.72 15.59
N GLY A 102 18.63 -13.76 16.22
CA GLY A 102 17.87 -14.55 17.20
C GLY A 102 16.55 -15.06 16.61
N GLU A 103 15.42 -14.69 17.22
CA GLU A 103 14.08 -15.03 16.73
C GLU A 103 13.53 -14.03 15.68
N LEU A 104 14.14 -12.84 15.57
CA LEU A 104 13.72 -11.79 14.63
C LEU A 104 14.15 -12.14 13.21
N LYS A 105 13.26 -11.86 12.25
CA LYS A 105 13.48 -12.11 10.83
C LYS A 105 13.05 -10.92 9.99
N SER A 106 13.82 -10.67 8.93
CA SER A 106 13.48 -9.74 7.88
C SER A 106 13.64 -10.45 6.54
N VAL A 107 12.72 -10.17 5.61
CA VAL A 107 12.67 -10.83 4.31
C VAL A 107 12.74 -9.77 3.24
N TYR A 108 13.63 -9.99 2.29
CA TYR A 108 13.75 -9.17 1.08
C TYR A 108 13.65 -10.07 -0.15
N LYS A 109 12.85 -9.63 -1.12
CA LYS A 109 12.50 -10.39 -2.33
C LYS A 109 12.77 -9.53 -3.56
N GLN A 110 13.38 -10.11 -4.58
CA GLN A 110 13.46 -9.54 -5.93
C GLN A 110 13.10 -10.61 -6.97
N THR A 111 12.46 -10.18 -8.04
CA THR A 111 12.22 -10.99 -9.25
C THR A 111 13.47 -10.97 -10.12
N LEU A 112 13.84 -12.13 -10.66
CA LEU A 112 14.91 -12.30 -11.62
C LEU A 112 14.38 -13.05 -12.83
N ALA A 113 14.16 -12.33 -13.92
CA ALA A 113 13.84 -12.94 -15.21
C ALA A 113 15.12 -13.47 -15.87
N ILE A 114 15.04 -14.68 -16.44
CA ILE A 114 16.09 -15.35 -17.19
C ILE A 114 15.50 -15.79 -18.53
N ALA A 115 16.11 -15.37 -19.64
CA ALA A 115 15.63 -15.70 -20.98
C ALA A 115 16.66 -16.54 -21.77
N THR A 116 16.23 -17.22 -22.82
CA THR A 116 17.15 -17.71 -23.86
C THR A 116 17.63 -16.55 -24.72
N ASP A 117 18.77 -16.71 -25.40
CA ASP A 117 19.29 -15.69 -26.32
C ASP A 117 18.26 -15.24 -27.35
N ASN A 118 18.21 -13.93 -27.58
CA ASN A 118 17.40 -13.25 -28.60
C ASN A 118 15.88 -13.43 -28.49
N LYS A 119 15.40 -14.29 -27.59
CA LYS A 119 13.97 -14.45 -27.28
C LYS A 119 13.59 -13.51 -26.14
N PRO A 120 12.64 -12.58 -26.33
CA PRO A 120 12.18 -11.73 -25.26
C PRO A 120 11.45 -12.58 -24.21
N LEU A 121 11.57 -12.21 -22.94
CA LEU A 121 10.74 -12.73 -21.85
C LEU A 121 10.01 -11.54 -21.22
N ALA A 122 8.73 -11.38 -21.55
CA ALA A 122 7.89 -10.35 -20.98
C ALA A 122 7.72 -10.56 -19.47
N HIS A 123 7.92 -9.51 -18.70
CA HIS A 123 7.60 -9.47 -17.28
C HIS A 123 7.41 -8.02 -16.84
N PHE A 124 6.52 -7.79 -15.88
CA PHE A 124 6.42 -6.49 -15.24
C PHE A 124 6.06 -6.60 -13.77
N SER A 125 6.33 -5.51 -13.07
CA SER A 125 5.74 -5.19 -11.77
C SER A 125 5.00 -3.86 -11.85
N PHE A 126 4.25 -3.52 -10.80
CA PHE A 126 3.61 -2.23 -10.69
C PHE A 126 3.54 -1.77 -9.24
N THR A 127 3.40 -0.45 -9.05
CA THR A 127 3.23 0.16 -7.73
C THR A 127 2.10 1.18 -7.74
N TYR A 128 1.41 1.29 -6.61
CA TYR A 128 0.41 2.33 -6.39
C TYR A 128 1.08 3.59 -5.89
N LYS A 129 0.81 4.72 -6.53
CA LYS A 129 1.25 6.02 -6.03
C LYS A 129 0.66 6.25 -4.64
N ASP A 130 1.50 6.69 -3.70
CA ASP A 130 1.12 6.99 -2.31
C ASP A 130 0.48 5.78 -1.58
N ASN A 131 0.75 4.55 -2.04
CA ASN A 131 0.10 3.31 -1.60
C ASN A 131 -1.44 3.34 -1.67
N GLN A 132 -2.01 4.19 -2.54
CA GLN A 132 -3.45 4.33 -2.69
C GLN A 132 -3.99 3.25 -3.64
N THR A 133 -4.74 2.30 -3.09
CA THR A 133 -5.33 1.17 -3.83
C THR A 133 -6.80 1.37 -4.19
N TYR A 134 -7.37 2.56 -3.96
CA TYR A 134 -8.76 2.88 -4.28
C TYR A 134 -8.88 3.98 -5.34
N ALA A 135 -9.99 3.94 -6.07
CA ALA A 135 -10.27 4.90 -7.13
C ALA A 135 -10.48 6.34 -6.60
N PRO A 136 -9.95 7.38 -7.28
CA PRO A 136 -9.06 7.30 -8.43
C PRO A 136 -7.64 6.89 -8.00
N ALA A 137 -7.09 5.80 -8.53
CA ALA A 137 -5.73 5.37 -8.20
C ALA A 137 -4.79 5.63 -9.37
N VAL A 138 -3.54 5.97 -9.07
CA VAL A 138 -2.48 6.13 -10.06
C VAL A 138 -1.50 4.98 -9.92
N VAL A 139 -1.32 4.20 -10.98
CA VAL A 139 -0.45 3.02 -10.99
C VAL A 139 0.72 3.28 -11.92
N GLN A 140 1.93 3.05 -11.40
CA GLN A 140 3.17 3.06 -12.18
C GLN A 140 3.54 1.63 -12.52
N PHE A 141 3.67 1.33 -13.81
CA PHE A 141 4.16 0.04 -14.28
C PHE A 141 5.67 0.10 -14.49
N ASN A 142 6.37 -0.99 -14.16
CA ASN A 142 7.79 -1.16 -14.37
C ASN A 142 8.00 -2.38 -15.25
N ASN A 143 8.56 -2.17 -16.43
CA ASN A 143 8.94 -3.24 -17.32
C ASN A 143 10.22 -3.91 -16.81
N GLU A 144 10.11 -5.21 -16.57
CA GLU A 144 11.19 -6.08 -16.11
C GLU A 144 11.52 -7.15 -17.17
N SER A 145 11.08 -6.93 -18.41
CA SER A 145 11.29 -7.85 -19.51
C SER A 145 12.77 -7.97 -19.86
N VAL A 146 13.18 -9.17 -20.23
CA VAL A 146 14.55 -9.46 -20.68
C VAL A 146 14.56 -9.67 -22.18
N ASN A 147 15.60 -9.21 -22.86
CA ASN A 147 15.77 -9.33 -24.32
C ASN A 147 14.64 -8.68 -25.16
N GLY A 148 13.80 -7.81 -24.59
CA GLY A 148 12.86 -6.98 -25.34
C GLY A 148 13.52 -5.74 -25.91
N LEU A 149 13.17 -5.37 -27.14
CA LEU A 149 13.60 -4.14 -27.81
C LEU A 149 12.44 -3.16 -28.01
N GLN A 150 11.21 -3.67 -28.12
CA GLN A 150 9.98 -2.89 -28.20
C GLN A 150 8.93 -3.47 -27.24
N TYR A 151 8.01 -2.61 -26.82
CA TYR A 151 7.00 -2.95 -25.82
C TYR A 151 5.64 -2.42 -26.24
N GLU A 152 4.61 -3.23 -26.00
CA GLU A 152 3.23 -2.85 -26.16
C GLU A 152 2.46 -3.28 -24.92
N TRP A 153 1.80 -2.33 -24.28
CA TRP A 153 0.96 -2.56 -23.13
C TRP A 153 -0.50 -2.41 -23.53
N GLU A 154 -1.32 -3.41 -23.27
CA GLU A 154 -2.78 -3.28 -23.29
C GLU A 154 -3.28 -3.17 -21.84
N ILE A 155 -3.78 -1.99 -21.48
CA ILE A 155 -4.27 -1.69 -20.13
C ILE A 155 -5.68 -1.12 -20.25
N ASN A 156 -6.66 -1.86 -19.74
CA ASN A 156 -8.07 -1.45 -19.78
C ASN A 156 -8.53 -1.08 -21.21
N GLY A 157 -8.11 -1.87 -22.21
CA GLY A 157 -8.42 -1.67 -23.63
C GLY A 157 -7.67 -0.52 -24.33
N ASN A 158 -6.75 0.17 -23.64
CA ASN A 158 -5.89 1.19 -24.25
C ASN A 158 -4.49 0.63 -24.50
N ILE A 159 -3.86 1.09 -25.58
CA ILE A 159 -2.50 0.67 -25.97
C ILE A 159 -1.46 1.73 -25.59
N TYR A 160 -0.34 1.30 -25.03
CA TYR A 160 0.81 2.15 -24.70
C TYR A 160 2.12 1.51 -25.20
N HIS A 161 3.04 2.35 -25.69
CA HIS A 161 4.34 1.90 -26.20
C HIS A 161 5.53 2.38 -25.35
N GLU A 162 5.27 3.19 -24.34
CA GLU A 162 6.30 3.57 -23.37
C GLU A 162 6.75 2.34 -22.58
N PRO A 163 8.05 2.17 -22.28
CA PRO A 163 8.51 1.04 -21.49
C PRO A 163 7.87 0.97 -20.12
N ASN A 164 7.65 2.11 -19.45
CA ASN A 164 7.15 2.16 -18.06
C ASN A 164 5.94 3.10 -17.96
N PRO A 165 4.76 2.71 -18.48
CA PRO A 165 3.61 3.58 -18.55
C PRO A 165 3.05 3.87 -17.15
N LYS A 166 2.35 5.00 -17.04
CA LYS A 166 1.64 5.42 -15.83
C LYS A 166 0.16 5.63 -16.17
N VAL A 167 -0.72 4.96 -15.45
CA VAL A 167 -2.15 4.93 -15.75
C VAL A 167 -2.97 5.32 -14.53
N THR A 168 -4.03 6.10 -14.75
CA THR A 168 -5.01 6.47 -13.70
C THR A 168 -6.29 5.67 -13.87
N PHE A 169 -6.66 4.90 -12.84
CA PHE A 169 -7.89 4.14 -12.78
C PHE A 169 -8.94 4.91 -11.96
N ASN A 170 -9.92 5.49 -12.64
CA ASN A 170 -10.93 6.36 -12.03
C ASN A 170 -12.09 5.62 -11.37
N GLN A 171 -12.22 4.32 -11.60
CA GLN A 171 -13.30 3.50 -11.07
C GLN A 171 -12.73 2.26 -10.37
N PRO A 172 -13.45 1.71 -9.37
CA PRO A 172 -13.09 0.42 -8.80
C PRO A 172 -13.30 -0.69 -9.83
N GLY A 173 -12.45 -1.71 -9.78
CA GLY A 173 -12.51 -2.86 -10.67
C GLY A 173 -11.21 -3.67 -10.70
N ASP A 174 -11.28 -4.83 -11.34
CA ASP A 174 -10.13 -5.66 -11.68
C ASP A 174 -9.75 -5.38 -13.14
N TYR A 175 -8.56 -4.83 -13.35
CA TYR A 175 -8.08 -4.44 -14.66
C TYR A 175 -6.99 -5.40 -15.14
N ALA A 176 -7.27 -6.14 -16.22
CA ALA A 176 -6.25 -6.93 -16.89
C ALA A 176 -5.21 -6.00 -17.52
N VAL A 177 -3.94 -6.36 -17.34
CA VAL A 177 -2.77 -5.68 -17.90
C VAL A 177 -1.97 -6.71 -18.67
N ILE A 178 -1.75 -6.44 -19.95
CA ILE A 178 -1.02 -7.30 -20.86
C ILE A 178 0.21 -6.53 -21.33
N LEU A 179 1.40 -7.09 -21.11
CA LEU A 179 2.64 -6.60 -21.69
C LEU A 179 3.12 -7.58 -22.75
N THR A 180 3.31 -7.07 -23.97
CA THR A 180 3.99 -7.75 -25.06
C THR A 180 5.40 -7.19 -25.19
N ALA A 181 6.42 -8.03 -25.01
CA ALA A 181 7.82 -7.70 -25.25
C ALA A 181 8.26 -8.28 -26.60
N ILE A 182 8.88 -7.47 -27.45
CA ILE A 182 9.16 -7.79 -28.85
C ILE A 182 10.65 -7.62 -29.13
N ASN A 183 11.24 -8.57 -29.85
CA ASN A 183 12.60 -8.51 -30.39
C ASN A 183 12.62 -9.10 -31.80
N GLY A 184 12.61 -8.23 -32.81
CA GLY A 184 12.45 -8.63 -34.21
C GLY A 184 11.13 -9.38 -34.42
N ASP A 185 11.20 -10.59 -34.97
CA ASP A 185 10.03 -11.43 -35.24
C ASP A 185 9.56 -12.24 -34.01
N GLN A 186 10.27 -12.13 -32.88
CA GLN A 186 9.92 -12.84 -31.65
C GLN A 186 9.17 -11.93 -30.68
N GLN A 187 8.14 -12.49 -30.05
CA GLN A 187 7.38 -11.81 -29.00
C GLN A 187 6.99 -12.78 -27.90
N THR A 188 6.88 -12.26 -26.69
CA THR A 188 6.26 -12.94 -25.55
C THR A 188 5.29 -12.01 -24.85
N VAL A 189 4.33 -12.60 -24.16
CA VAL A 189 3.28 -11.89 -23.46
C VAL A 189 3.30 -12.27 -21.99
N PHE A 190 3.12 -11.28 -21.13
CA PHE A 190 2.88 -11.46 -19.70
C PHE A 190 1.60 -10.73 -19.31
N THR A 191 0.78 -11.37 -18.48
CA THR A 191 -0.50 -10.81 -18.04
C THR A 191 -0.57 -10.84 -16.53
N ASP A 192 -0.99 -9.72 -15.95
CA ASP A 192 -1.33 -9.60 -14.54
C ASP A 192 -2.60 -8.76 -14.37
N THR A 193 -3.13 -8.71 -13.15
CA THR A 193 -4.34 -7.95 -12.82
C THR A 193 -4.02 -6.86 -11.80
N VAL A 194 -4.44 -5.64 -12.12
CA VAL A 194 -4.45 -4.52 -11.16
C VAL A 194 -5.83 -4.44 -10.52
N ASN A 195 -5.90 -4.67 -9.21
CA ASN A 195 -7.13 -4.48 -8.43
C ASN A 195 -7.22 -3.02 -7.96
N ILE A 196 -8.37 -2.39 -8.19
CA ILE A 196 -8.71 -1.05 -7.73
C ILE A 196 -9.97 -1.14 -6.88
N THR A 197 -9.86 -0.74 -5.62
CA THR A 197 -10.96 -0.81 -4.66
C THR A 197 -11.82 0.47 -4.68
N ALA A 198 -13.02 0.39 -4.11
CA ALA A 198 -13.86 1.57 -3.93
C ALA A 198 -13.30 2.45 -2.80
N ASN A 199 -13.32 3.77 -3.00
CA ASN A 199 -12.93 4.70 -1.93
C ASN A 199 -13.99 4.70 -0.82
N ASN A 200 -13.63 4.06 0.28
CA ASN A 200 -14.47 3.91 1.47
C ASN A 200 -14.07 4.88 2.60
N ASN A 201 -13.24 5.87 2.33
CA ASN A 201 -12.88 6.88 3.32
C ASN A 201 -14.12 7.72 3.67
N PRO A 202 -14.35 7.99 4.97
CA PRO A 202 -15.45 8.84 5.40
C PRO A 202 -15.26 10.25 4.86
N VAL A 203 -16.35 10.87 4.41
CA VAL A 203 -16.37 12.26 3.94
C VAL A 203 -17.37 13.03 4.78
N ALA A 204 -16.89 13.94 5.64
CA ALA A 204 -17.77 14.82 6.40
C ALA A 204 -18.49 15.79 5.47
N LYS A 205 -19.81 15.84 5.61
CA LYS A 205 -20.65 16.85 4.97
C LYS A 205 -21.87 17.08 5.84
N PHE A 206 -22.27 18.33 5.96
CA PHE A 206 -23.52 18.69 6.62
C PHE A 206 -24.08 19.96 6.01
N ALA A 207 -25.36 20.21 6.30
CA ALA A 207 -26.07 21.41 5.96
C ALA A 207 -26.87 21.92 7.16
N LEU A 208 -27.15 23.22 7.13
CA LEU A 208 -28.20 23.82 7.93
C LEU A 208 -29.51 23.78 7.11
N PRO A 209 -30.66 23.51 7.71
CA PRO A 209 -31.94 23.67 7.05
C PRO A 209 -32.13 25.13 6.61
N TYR A 210 -33.01 25.35 5.63
CA TYR A 210 -33.35 26.70 5.21
C TYR A 210 -33.94 27.48 6.38
N HIS A 211 -33.38 28.65 6.65
CA HIS A 211 -33.82 29.53 7.73
C HIS A 211 -33.89 30.97 7.20
N PRO A 212 -35.10 31.55 7.05
CA PRO A 212 -35.30 32.86 6.40
C PRO A 212 -34.93 34.05 7.29
N PHE A 213 -34.64 33.83 8.57
CA PHE A 213 -34.31 34.88 9.53
C PHE A 213 -32.88 34.70 10.08
N PRO A 214 -32.27 35.72 10.69
CA PRO A 214 -31.03 35.54 11.43
C PRO A 214 -31.27 34.62 12.64
N TYR A 215 -30.38 33.64 12.86
CA TYR A 215 -30.44 32.79 14.06
C TYR A 215 -30.21 33.62 15.32
N THR A 216 -30.97 33.37 16.38
CA THR A 216 -30.88 34.11 17.65
C THR A 216 -30.45 33.21 18.82
N VAL A 217 -30.09 33.84 19.94
CA VAL A 217 -29.69 33.11 21.16
C VAL A 217 -30.80 32.17 21.63
N ASN A 218 -30.40 30.98 22.09
CA ASN A 218 -31.25 29.90 22.59
C ASN A 218 -32.26 29.31 21.58
N GLU A 219 -32.21 29.73 20.32
CA GLU A 219 -32.95 29.10 19.23
C GLU A 219 -32.43 27.67 18.97
N PRO A 220 -33.29 26.64 18.92
CA PRO A 220 -32.90 25.29 18.53
C PRO A 220 -32.52 25.23 17.04
N ILE A 221 -31.30 24.79 16.76
CA ILE A 221 -30.78 24.64 15.40
C ILE A 221 -30.54 23.16 15.12
N GLN A 222 -31.30 22.60 14.19
CA GLN A 222 -31.13 21.23 13.71
C GLN A 222 -30.01 21.16 12.68
N LEU A 223 -29.00 20.32 12.90
CA LEU A 223 -27.95 20.04 11.92
C LEU A 223 -28.28 18.78 11.13
N VAL A 224 -28.14 18.87 9.80
CA VAL A 224 -28.40 17.76 8.88
C VAL A 224 -27.07 17.20 8.40
N ASN A 225 -26.71 16.03 8.90
CA ASN A 225 -25.58 15.26 8.41
C ASN A 225 -25.86 14.69 7.03
N LEU A 226 -24.88 14.84 6.15
CA LEU A 226 -24.87 14.39 4.78
C LEU A 226 -23.56 13.63 4.48
N SER A 227 -22.87 13.19 5.53
CA SER A 227 -21.59 12.51 5.41
C SER A 227 -21.74 11.20 4.65
N LYS A 228 -20.70 10.81 3.94
CA LYS A 228 -20.64 9.54 3.20
C LYS A 228 -19.63 8.61 3.84
N ASN A 229 -19.87 7.31 3.71
CA ASN A 229 -18.96 6.25 4.16
C ASN A 229 -18.54 6.39 5.64
N ALA A 230 -19.48 6.72 6.53
CA ALA A 230 -19.21 6.93 7.94
C ALA A 230 -20.17 6.11 8.81
N ASP A 231 -19.69 5.64 9.97
CA ASP A 231 -20.46 4.93 11.00
C ASP A 231 -20.66 5.77 12.27
N SER A 232 -19.92 6.87 12.40
CA SER A 232 -19.95 7.74 13.57
C SER A 232 -19.46 9.15 13.25
N TRP A 233 -19.83 10.11 14.11
CA TRP A 233 -19.64 11.54 13.88
C TRP A 233 -19.15 12.24 15.14
N LEU A 234 -18.41 13.33 14.96
CA LEU A 234 -17.99 14.23 16.03
C LEU A 234 -18.26 15.67 15.58
N TRP A 235 -19.15 16.33 16.31
CA TRP A 235 -19.51 17.72 16.12
C TRP A 235 -18.85 18.57 17.19
N THR A 236 -18.26 19.70 16.78
CA THR A 236 -17.78 20.73 17.71
C THR A 236 -18.29 22.09 17.28
N PHE A 237 -18.49 22.99 18.25
CA PHE A 237 -19.22 24.24 18.04
C PHE A 237 -18.41 25.49 18.43
N GLY A 238 -17.09 25.35 18.55
CA GLY A 238 -16.18 26.40 19.01
C GLY A 238 -16.13 26.56 20.54
N THR A 239 -15.20 27.40 21.02
CA THR A 239 -14.84 27.54 22.46
C THR A 239 -15.98 27.98 23.36
N ASP A 240 -16.87 28.85 22.89
CA ASP A 240 -18.05 29.35 23.61
C ASP A 240 -19.36 28.70 23.14
N GLY A 241 -19.26 27.66 22.31
CA GLY A 241 -20.40 26.95 21.76
C GLY A 241 -21.01 25.94 22.74
N PRO A 242 -22.10 25.27 22.33
CA PRO A 242 -22.61 24.08 22.99
C PRO A 242 -21.53 22.99 23.19
N PRO A 243 -21.74 22.05 24.10
CA PRO A 243 -20.92 20.83 24.19
C PRO A 243 -20.88 20.08 22.86
N ALA A 244 -19.79 19.35 22.60
CA ALA A 244 -19.67 18.48 21.44
C ALA A 244 -20.78 17.43 21.39
N SER A 245 -21.15 16.98 20.19
CA SER A 245 -22.14 15.91 19.99
C SER A 245 -21.58 14.79 19.10
N THR A 246 -22.12 13.59 19.27
CA THR A 246 -21.87 12.41 18.43
C THR A 246 -23.12 11.94 17.69
N ASP A 247 -24.23 12.66 17.83
CA ASP A 247 -25.49 12.29 17.19
C ASP A 247 -25.36 12.42 15.67
N GLU A 248 -26.12 11.61 14.93
CA GLU A 248 -26.17 11.73 13.48
C GLU A 248 -26.73 13.10 13.07
N HIS A 249 -27.80 13.54 13.73
CA HIS A 249 -28.49 14.79 13.48
C HIS A 249 -28.67 15.57 14.78
N PRO A 250 -27.65 16.28 15.29
CA PRO A 250 -27.78 16.98 16.56
C PRO A 250 -28.65 18.23 16.45
N GLU A 251 -29.40 18.50 17.50
CA GLU A 251 -30.02 19.81 17.76
C GLU A 251 -29.14 20.57 18.75
N VAL A 252 -28.84 21.85 18.47
CA VAL A 252 -27.98 22.68 19.32
C VAL A 252 -28.56 24.06 19.60
N LYS A 253 -28.16 24.67 20.72
CA LYS A 253 -28.61 26.00 21.16
C LYS A 253 -27.43 26.84 21.64
N PHE A 254 -27.22 28.01 21.04
CA PHE A 254 -26.15 28.92 21.42
C PHE A 254 -26.67 29.96 22.43
N SER A 255 -26.08 30.02 23.61
CA SER A 255 -26.56 30.86 24.72
C SER A 255 -26.06 32.30 24.69
N LYS A 256 -25.11 32.62 23.80
CA LYS A 256 -24.50 33.94 23.65
C LYS A 256 -24.50 34.36 22.17
N PRO A 257 -24.64 35.65 21.87
CA PRO A 257 -24.46 36.15 20.52
C PRO A 257 -22.98 36.04 20.11
N GLY A 258 -22.72 35.79 18.83
CA GLY A 258 -21.37 35.60 18.33
C GLY A 258 -21.32 34.87 16.99
N THR A 259 -20.11 34.68 16.48
CA THR A 259 -19.88 33.82 15.30
C THR A 259 -19.20 32.54 15.75
N TYR A 260 -19.84 31.40 15.46
CA TYR A 260 -19.40 30.08 15.86
C TYR A 260 -18.96 29.26 14.66
N THR A 261 -17.84 28.56 14.79
CA THR A 261 -17.40 27.57 13.79
C THR A 261 -17.99 26.22 14.15
N ILE A 262 -18.98 25.77 13.40
CA ILE A 262 -19.50 24.41 13.49
C ILE A 262 -18.59 23.51 12.66
N GLN A 263 -18.04 22.48 13.28
CA GLN A 263 -17.16 21.52 12.63
C GLN A 263 -17.72 20.10 12.79
N LEU A 264 -17.66 19.33 11.71
CA LEU A 264 -18.01 17.91 11.66
C LEU A 264 -16.79 17.10 11.20
N ILE A 265 -16.48 16.05 11.95
CA ILE A 265 -15.59 14.97 11.54
C ILE A 265 -16.42 13.69 11.45
N ALA A 266 -16.39 13.03 10.30
CA ALA A 266 -17.03 11.74 10.08
C ALA A 266 -15.99 10.62 10.21
N LYS A 267 -16.35 9.49 10.80
CA LYS A 267 -15.44 8.38 11.08
C LYS A 267 -15.99 7.06 10.55
N LYS A 268 -15.09 6.13 10.23
CA LYS A 268 -15.39 4.75 9.87
C LYS A 268 -14.29 3.83 10.41
N GLY A 269 -14.58 3.08 11.46
CA GLY A 269 -13.53 2.34 12.19
C GLY A 269 -12.39 3.28 12.64
N THR A 270 -11.16 3.03 12.17
CA THR A 270 -9.98 3.87 12.46
C THR A 270 -9.81 5.07 11.51
N LEU A 271 -10.59 5.13 10.42
CA LEU A 271 -10.52 6.21 9.44
C LEU A 271 -11.30 7.44 9.91
N GLN A 272 -10.78 8.63 9.60
CA GLN A 272 -11.43 9.91 9.86
C GLN A 272 -11.40 10.78 8.62
N SER A 273 -12.46 11.54 8.40
CA SER A 273 -12.53 12.51 7.32
C SER A 273 -11.70 13.75 7.66
N ALA A 274 -11.30 14.50 6.62
CA ALA A 274 -11.01 15.92 6.84
C ALA A 274 -12.23 16.61 7.48
N PRO A 275 -12.02 17.61 8.35
CA PRO A 275 -13.14 18.31 8.97
C PRO A 275 -13.90 19.15 7.95
N ARG A 276 -15.23 19.13 8.04
CA ARG A 276 -16.10 20.09 7.37
C ARG A 276 -16.46 21.18 8.35
N SER A 277 -16.31 22.46 7.95
CA SER A 277 -16.68 23.59 8.81
C SER A 277 -17.64 24.58 8.14
N ILE A 278 -18.55 25.15 8.92
CA ILE A 278 -19.41 26.29 8.54
C ILE A 278 -19.38 27.31 9.68
N ASN A 279 -19.25 28.60 9.36
CA ASN A 279 -19.39 29.68 10.33
C ASN A 279 -20.85 30.09 10.42
N LEU A 280 -21.40 30.12 11.63
CA LEU A 280 -22.76 30.49 11.93
C LEU A 280 -22.78 31.74 12.82
N LYS A 281 -23.53 32.77 12.42
CA LYS A 281 -23.73 33.97 13.24
C LYS A 281 -25.01 33.83 14.06
N ILE A 282 -24.87 34.00 15.37
CA ILE A 282 -25.94 34.04 16.36
C ILE A 282 -26.13 35.49 16.81
N ASN A 283 -27.36 35.97 16.68
CA ASN A 283 -27.75 37.33 17.00
C ASN A 283 -28.39 37.38 18.39
N PRO A 284 -28.42 38.55 19.05
CA PRO A 284 -29.11 38.73 20.32
C PRO A 284 -30.59 38.36 20.26
#